data_AF-A0A533VRR1-F1
#
_entry.id   AF-A0A533VRR1-F1
#
_cell.length_a   1.000
_cell.length_b   1.000
_cell.length_c   1.000
_cell.angle_alpha   90.00
_cell.angle_beta   90.00
_cell.angle_gamma   90.00
#
_symmetry.space_group_name_H-M   'P 1'
#
loop_
_entity.id
_entity.type
_entity.pdbx_description
1 polymer ?
#
loop_
_entity_poly.entity_id
_entity_poly.type
_entity_poly.pdbx_seq_one_letter_code
_entity_poly.pdbx_strand_id
1 'polypeptide(L)'
;MYVCATRFQTPDPDNPDYSLLEVQFYAWTPRNTQEGTEGLPDHALCLRKNLKTNRFELVREFQAPVKANLGLLTMFTHKKSGHEEVVFVGGLHDALRAGDRDYARIFGKRGLDDGVCVHRWPYGDGSCRFPREYDDENGETAMNF
;
A
#
# COMPACT_ATOMS: atom_id res chain seq x y z
N MET A 1 -4.29 -8.21 4.22
CA MET A 1 -3.12 -7.44 4.67
C MET A 1 -3.54 -6.55 5.83
N TYR A 2 -2.91 -6.70 6.99
CA TYR A 2 -3.21 -5.85 8.13
C TYR A 2 -2.12 -4.80 8.30
N VAL A 3 -2.52 -3.53 8.26
CA VAL A 3 -1.57 -2.39 8.33
C VAL A 3 -1.79 -1.63 9.63
N CYS A 4 -0.70 -1.36 10.34
CA CYS A 4 -0.74 -0.62 11.59
C CYS A 4 -0.22 0.81 11.42
N ALA A 5 -1.05 1.81 11.72
CA ALA A 5 -0.71 3.22 11.55
C ALA A 5 0.49 3.69 12.39
N THR A 6 0.74 3.08 13.56
CA THR A 6 1.86 3.45 14.44
C THR A 6 3.22 3.10 13.83
N ARG A 7 3.27 2.10 12.95
CA ARG A 7 4.51 1.72 12.24
C ARG A 7 4.95 2.76 11.20
N PHE A 8 4.08 3.70 10.86
CA PHE A 8 4.36 4.79 9.92
C PHE A 8 4.78 6.09 10.65
N GLN A 9 5.23 6.03 11.90
CA GLN A 9 5.64 7.22 12.66
C GLN A 9 7.13 7.55 12.51
N THR A 10 7.95 6.57 12.15
CA THR A 10 9.39 6.79 11.93
C THR A 10 9.60 7.56 10.64
N PRO A 11 10.26 8.74 10.65
CA PRO A 11 10.58 9.48 9.43
C PRO A 11 11.60 8.75 8.57
N ASP A 12 11.47 8.87 7.26
CA ASP A 12 12.48 8.43 6.31
C ASP A 12 13.74 9.32 6.45
N PRO A 13 14.95 8.74 6.60
CA PRO A 13 16.20 9.50 6.67
C PRO A 13 16.48 10.38 5.45
N ASP A 14 16.08 9.93 4.26
CA ASP A 14 16.31 10.61 2.99
C ASP A 14 15.19 11.61 2.67
N ASN A 15 13.99 11.38 3.21
CA ASN A 15 12.84 12.30 3.09
C ASN A 15 12.01 12.39 4.38
N PRO A 16 12.42 13.22 5.36
CA PRO A 16 11.80 13.28 6.68
C PRO A 16 10.32 13.69 6.72
N ASP A 17 9.79 14.19 5.60
CA ASP A 17 8.38 14.53 5.46
C ASP A 17 7.48 13.29 5.34
N TYR A 18 8.07 12.12 5.08
CA TYR A 18 7.36 10.86 4.91
C TYR A 18 7.84 9.81 5.90
N SER A 19 7.01 8.80 6.10
CA SER A 19 7.34 7.62 6.91
C SER A 19 8.36 6.75 6.20
N LEU A 20 9.33 6.24 6.96
CA LEU A 20 10.29 5.22 6.52
C LEU A 20 9.60 3.94 6.02
N LEU A 21 8.48 3.57 6.65
CA LEU A 21 7.72 2.40 6.22
C LEU A 21 6.85 2.75 5.01
N GLU A 22 6.97 1.92 3.98
CA GLU A 22 6.06 1.86 2.84
C GLU A 22 5.47 0.45 2.73
N VAL A 23 4.21 0.38 2.31
CA VAL A 23 3.52 -0.90 2.10
C VAL A 23 3.10 -1.00 0.65
N GLN A 24 3.61 -2.01 -0.04
CA GLN A 24 3.32 -2.21 -1.46
C GLN A 24 2.14 -3.16 -1.65
N PHE A 25 1.13 -2.72 -2.41
CA PHE A 25 -0.01 -3.55 -2.81
C PHE A 25 0.37 -4.52 -3.93
N TYR A 26 1.12 -4.03 -4.92
CA TYR A 26 1.71 -4.80 -6.01
C TYR A 26 2.97 -4.10 -6.54
N ALA A 27 3.90 -4.91 -7.08
CA ALA A 27 5.23 -4.47 -7.48
C ALA A 27 5.36 -4.10 -8.96
N TRP A 28 4.46 -4.58 -9.80
CA TRP A 28 4.43 -4.36 -11.25
C TRP A 28 3.01 -4.62 -11.73
N THR A 29 2.67 -4.12 -12.92
CA THR A 29 1.42 -4.40 -13.61
C THR A 29 1.63 -5.31 -14.80
N PRO A 30 0.79 -6.34 -14.98
CA PRO A 30 0.92 -7.24 -16.11
C PRO A 30 0.61 -6.55 -17.45
N ARG A 31 1.47 -6.80 -18.44
CA ARG A 31 1.29 -6.26 -19.80
C ARG A 31 0.03 -6.86 -20.42
N ASN A 32 -0.86 -5.99 -20.89
CA ASN A 32 -2.03 -6.36 -21.71
C ASN A 32 -3.08 -7.25 -21.03
N THR A 33 -3.18 -7.22 -19.70
CA THR A 33 -4.20 -8.02 -19.01
C THR A 33 -5.22 -7.12 -18.32
N GLN A 34 -6.48 -7.29 -18.78
CA GLN A 34 -7.73 -6.74 -18.28
C GLN A 34 -8.06 -5.27 -18.59
N GLU A 35 -9.36 -5.03 -18.82
CA GLU A 35 -9.99 -3.72 -18.95
C GLU A 35 -9.57 -2.83 -17.77
N GLY A 36 -8.99 -1.66 -18.07
CA GLY A 36 -8.61 -0.67 -17.05
C GLY A 36 -7.11 -0.44 -16.85
N THR A 37 -6.23 -1.21 -17.51
CA THR A 37 -4.78 -0.95 -17.60
C THR A 37 -4.30 -0.48 -18.97
N GLU A 38 -5.20 -0.38 -19.95
CA GLU A 38 -4.87 0.08 -21.30
C GLU A 38 -4.24 1.47 -21.26
N GLY A 39 -2.99 1.57 -21.74
CA GLY A 39 -2.24 2.82 -21.81
C GLY A 39 -1.53 3.23 -20.51
N LEU A 40 -1.68 2.50 -19.41
CA LEU A 40 -0.90 2.76 -18.20
C LEU A 40 0.50 2.12 -18.32
N PRO A 41 1.58 2.89 -18.16
CA PRO A 41 2.92 2.32 -18.05
C PRO A 41 3.02 1.41 -16.82
N ASP A 42 4.00 0.52 -16.85
CA ASP A 42 4.26 -0.36 -15.73
C ASP A 42 4.57 0.42 -14.45
N HIS A 43 4.01 0.01 -13.32
CA HIS A 43 4.15 0.70 -12.05
C HIS A 43 3.92 -0.23 -10.85
N ALA A 44 4.44 0.19 -9.70
CA ALA A 44 4.06 -0.35 -8.40
C ALA A 44 3.01 0.56 -7.74
N LEU A 45 2.20 0.01 -6.84
CA LEU A 45 1.32 0.79 -5.97
C LEU A 45 1.78 0.68 -4.52
N CYS A 46 2.21 1.80 -3.96
CA CYS A 46 2.78 1.92 -2.62
C CYS A 46 1.89 2.80 -1.73
N LEU A 47 1.73 2.40 -0.48
CA LEU A 47 1.13 3.19 0.58
C LEU A 47 2.25 3.76 1.45
N ARG A 48 2.25 5.07 1.62
CA ARG A 48 3.15 5.78 2.54
C ARG A 48 2.36 6.76 3.39
N LYS A 49 2.96 7.26 4.47
CA LYS A 49 2.36 8.30 5.30
C LYS A 49 3.15 9.60 5.15
N ASN A 50 2.45 10.67 4.83
CA ASN A 50 2.96 12.02 4.89
C ASN A 50 2.89 12.49 6.34
N LEU A 51 4.05 12.72 6.95
CA LEU A 51 4.19 13.10 8.36
C LEU A 51 3.86 14.58 8.59
N LYS A 52 4.03 15.44 7.58
CA LYS A 52 3.64 16.86 7.65
C LYS A 52 2.12 17.02 7.75
N THR A 53 1.38 16.27 6.94
CA THR A 53 -0.10 16.35 6.90
C THR A 53 -0.76 15.32 7.79
N ASN A 54 0.01 14.34 8.28
CA ASN A 54 -0.48 13.17 9.01
C ASN A 54 -1.53 12.35 8.21
N ARG A 55 -1.42 12.35 6.88
CA ARG A 55 -2.31 11.63 5.95
C ARG A 55 -1.57 10.49 5.26
N PHE A 56 -2.33 9.48 4.85
CA PHE A 56 -1.82 8.39 4.04
C PHE A 56 -1.99 8.71 2.56
N GLU A 57 -0.99 8.35 1.78
CA GLU A 57 -0.95 8.54 0.33
C GLU A 57 -0.79 7.18 -0.35
N LEU A 58 -1.60 6.92 -1.38
CA LEU A 58 -1.29 5.88 -2.34
C LEU A 58 -0.56 6.49 -3.52
N VAL A 59 0.54 5.86 -3.90
CA VAL A 59 1.46 6.36 -4.91
C VAL A 59 1.68 5.29 -5.96
N ARG A 60 1.51 5.65 -7.22
CA ARG A 60 1.99 4.86 -8.35
C ARG A 60 3.42 5.25 -8.64
N GLU A 61 4.32 4.29 -8.54
CA GLU A 61 5.72 4.47 -8.89
C GLU A 61 5.98 3.84 -10.25
N PHE A 62 6.14 4.67 -11.28
CA PHE A 62 6.32 4.18 -12.64
C PHE A 62 7.69 3.56 -12.85
N GLN A 63 7.73 2.47 -13.61
CA GLN A 63 8.91 1.67 -13.86
C GLN A 63 9.23 1.67 -15.35
N ALA A 64 10.52 1.75 -15.65
CA ALA A 64 11.05 1.61 -16.99
C ALA A 64 11.72 0.24 -17.15
N PRO A 65 11.45 -0.50 -18.24
CA PRO A 65 12.16 -1.73 -18.53
C PRO A 65 13.62 -1.40 -18.88
N VAL A 66 14.54 -2.01 -18.15
CA VAL A 66 15.98 -1.94 -18.38
C VAL A 66 16.47 -3.31 -18.85
N LYS A 67 17.05 -3.33 -20.05
CA LYS A 67 17.74 -4.51 -20.58
C LYS A 67 19.13 -4.60 -19.95
N ALA A 68 19.39 -5.65 -19.20
CA ALA A 68 20.70 -5.98 -18.66
C ALA A 68 21.28 -7.18 -19.44
N ASN A 69 22.49 -7.03 -19.94
CA ASN A 69 23.22 -8.12 -20.59
C ASN A 69 24.25 -8.67 -19.58
N LEU A 70 24.10 -9.93 -19.20
CA LEU A 70 25.03 -10.69 -18.35
C LEU A 70 25.65 -11.81 -19.19
N GLY A 71 26.67 -11.45 -19.99
CA GLY A 71 27.32 -12.37 -20.92
C GLY A 71 26.35 -12.85 -22.00
N LEU A 72 26.06 -14.16 -22.03
CA LEU A 72 25.12 -14.78 -22.97
C LEU A 72 23.63 -14.59 -22.57
N LEU A 73 23.36 -14.08 -21.37
CA LEU A 73 22.00 -13.87 -20.87
C LEU A 73 21.56 -12.42 -21.09
N THR A 74 20.39 -12.27 -21.70
CA THR A 74 19.64 -11.02 -21.71
C THR A 74 18.54 -11.10 -20.66
N MET A 75 18.56 -10.18 -19.70
CA MET A 75 17.50 -10.02 -18.70
C MET A 75 16.79 -8.69 -18.91
N PHE A 76 15.48 -8.69 -18.76
CA PHE A 76 14.69 -7.46 -18.63
C PHE A 76 14.38 -7.28 -17.15
N THR A 77 14.86 -6.18 -16.58
CA THR A 77 14.59 -5.76 -15.20
C THR A 77 13.76 -4.48 -15.23
N HIS A 78 13.12 -4.14 -14.12
CA HIS A 78 12.32 -2.93 -14.02
C HIS A 78 12.99 -1.98 -13.04
N LYS A 79 13.32 -0.77 -13.49
CA LYS A 79 13.94 0.27 -12.66
C LYS A 79 12.93 1.37 -12.41
N LYS A 80 12.86 1.90 -11.18
CA LYS A 80 12.06 3.10 -10.88
C LYS A 80 12.47 4.23 -11.84
N SER A 81 11.48 4.79 -12.52
CA SER A 81 11.69 5.89 -13.48
C SER A 81 11.97 7.23 -12.80
N GLY A 82 11.64 7.33 -11.51
CA GLY A 82 11.63 8.59 -10.76
C GLY A 82 10.32 9.37 -10.92
N HIS A 83 9.40 8.91 -11.76
CA HIS A 83 8.06 9.48 -11.86
C HIS A 83 7.11 8.78 -10.88
N GLU A 84 6.48 9.59 -10.04
CA GLU A 84 5.48 9.16 -9.06
C GLU A 84 4.17 9.93 -9.29
N GLU A 85 3.04 9.25 -9.10
CA GLU A 85 1.71 9.85 -9.11
C GLU A 85 1.00 9.51 -7.80
N VAL A 86 0.56 10.53 -7.04
CA VAL A 86 -0.29 10.32 -5.88
C VAL A 86 -1.73 10.13 -6.36
N VAL A 87 -2.27 8.92 -6.19
CA VAL A 87 -3.60 8.54 -6.69
C VAL A 87 -4.68 8.63 -5.62
N PHE A 88 -4.29 8.74 -4.35
CA PHE A 88 -5.22 8.90 -3.24
C PHE A 88 -4.53 9.57 -2.05
N VAL A 89 -5.28 10.41 -1.32
CA VAL A 89 -4.86 11.00 -0.04
C VAL A 89 -5.99 10.88 0.98
N GLY A 90 -5.72 10.28 2.14
CA GLY A 90 -6.80 9.95 3.07
C GLY A 90 -6.35 9.48 4.47
N GLY A 91 -7.32 8.95 5.22
CA GLY A 91 -7.03 8.12 6.39
C GLY A 91 -6.56 6.73 5.96
N LEU A 92 -5.93 5.98 6.89
CA LEU A 92 -5.39 4.66 6.60
C LEU A 92 -6.46 3.71 6.05
N HIS A 93 -7.64 3.66 6.68
CA HIS A 93 -8.72 2.77 6.26
C HIS A 93 -9.19 3.03 4.82
N ASP A 94 -9.38 4.30 4.47
CA ASP A 94 -9.80 4.67 3.12
C ASP A 94 -8.70 4.41 2.09
N ALA A 95 -7.43 4.60 2.49
CA ALA A 95 -6.28 4.28 1.65
C ALA A 95 -6.17 2.78 1.39
N LEU A 96 -6.43 1.93 2.39
CA LEU A 96 -6.47 0.47 2.20
C LEU A 96 -7.59 0.08 1.23
N ARG A 97 -8.82 0.59 1.44
CA ARG A 97 -9.94 0.36 0.51
C ARG A 97 -9.66 0.84 -0.91
N ALA A 98 -8.99 1.98 -1.07
CA ALA A 98 -8.60 2.50 -2.37
C ALA A 98 -7.54 1.59 -3.04
N GLY A 99 -6.57 1.09 -2.27
CA GLY A 99 -5.54 0.17 -2.75
C GLY A 99 -6.12 -1.18 -3.17
N ASP A 100 -7.06 -1.73 -2.40
CA ASP A 100 -7.77 -2.96 -2.74
C ASP A 100 -8.58 -2.83 -4.03
N ARG A 101 -9.25 -1.69 -4.23
CA ARG A 101 -9.99 -1.42 -5.47
C ARG A 101 -9.05 -1.33 -6.67
N ASP A 102 -7.91 -0.65 -6.53
CA ASP A 102 -6.94 -0.52 -7.62
C ASP A 102 -6.27 -1.87 -7.95
N TYR A 103 -5.92 -2.65 -6.92
CA TYR A 103 -5.47 -4.03 -7.07
C TYR A 103 -6.53 -4.87 -7.80
N ALA A 104 -7.79 -4.82 -7.36
CA ALA A 104 -8.87 -5.62 -7.94
C ALA A 104 -9.16 -5.27 -9.39
N ARG A 105 -8.95 -4.00 -9.78
CA ARG A 105 -9.07 -3.55 -11.16
C ARG A 105 -7.99 -4.16 -12.07
N ILE A 106 -6.78 -4.38 -11.55
CA ILE A 106 -5.62 -4.83 -12.35
C ILE A 106 -5.49 -6.36 -12.36
N PHE A 107 -5.73 -7.00 -11.21
CA PHE A 107 -5.48 -8.43 -11.01
C PHE A 107 -6.75 -9.25 -10.78
N GLY A 108 -7.93 -8.60 -10.74
CA GLY A 108 -9.17 -9.21 -10.28
C GLY A 108 -9.26 -9.27 -8.75
N LYS A 109 -10.40 -9.75 -8.24
CA LYS A 109 -10.65 -9.80 -6.78
C LYS A 109 -9.59 -10.63 -6.07
N ARG A 110 -8.92 -9.98 -5.13
CA ARG A 110 -8.12 -10.63 -4.09
C ARG A 110 -9.09 -11.15 -3.02
N GLY A 111 -9.10 -12.44 -2.75
CA GLY A 111 -9.89 -13.04 -1.66
C GLY A 111 -9.26 -12.82 -0.28
N LEU A 112 -8.65 -11.66 -0.04
CA LEU A 112 -7.95 -11.33 1.20
C LEU A 112 -8.70 -10.21 1.92
N ASP A 113 -8.94 -10.40 3.22
CA ASP A 113 -9.47 -9.38 4.12
C ASP A 113 -8.33 -8.43 4.51
N ASP A 114 -8.13 -7.39 3.71
CA ASP A 114 -7.23 -6.29 4.00
C ASP A 114 -7.91 -5.33 5.01
N GLY A 115 -7.14 -4.83 6.00
CA GLY A 115 -7.73 -4.11 7.12
C GLY A 115 -6.73 -3.34 7.98
N VAL A 116 -7.26 -2.46 8.81
CA VAL A 116 -6.46 -1.70 9.79
C VAL A 116 -6.21 -2.58 11.02
N CYS A 117 -4.95 -2.72 11.48
CA CYS A 117 -4.71 -3.35 12.78
C CYS A 117 -5.23 -2.41 13.89
N VAL A 118 -6.06 -2.96 14.78
CA VAL A 118 -6.72 -2.27 15.89
C VAL A 118 -5.88 -2.16 17.17
N HIS A 119 -4.55 -2.41 17.11
CA HIS A 119 -3.75 -2.38 18.33
C HIS A 119 -3.77 -1.00 19.00
N ARG A 120 -3.71 -0.99 20.33
CA ARG A 120 -3.32 0.18 21.13
C ARG A 120 -1.88 -0.02 21.62
N TRP A 121 -1.04 0.99 21.43
CA TRP A 121 0.29 1.03 22.02
C TRP A 121 0.17 0.93 23.57
N PRO A 122 1.02 0.19 24.31
CA PRO A 122 2.35 -0.35 23.94
C PRO A 122 2.40 -1.87 23.66
N TYR A 123 1.28 -2.54 23.38
CA TYR A 123 1.28 -4.01 23.22
C TYR A 123 1.97 -4.45 21.91
N GLY A 124 2.85 -5.47 22.01
CA GLY A 124 3.70 -5.96 20.90
C GLY A 124 2.93 -6.54 19.71
N ASP A 125 3.65 -6.81 18.62
CA ASP A 125 3.13 -7.38 17.36
C ASP A 125 2.28 -8.65 17.52
N GLY A 126 2.61 -9.53 18.47
CA GLY A 126 1.80 -10.70 18.83
C GLY A 126 0.42 -10.40 19.42
N SER A 127 0.10 -9.13 19.67
CA SER A 127 -1.18 -8.66 20.20
C SER A 127 -2.12 -8.03 19.15
N CYS A 128 -1.74 -7.98 17.87
CA CYS A 128 -2.70 -7.67 16.79
C CYS A 128 -3.72 -8.83 16.76
N ARG A 129 -4.76 -8.75 17.60
CA ARG A 129 -5.96 -9.56 17.43
C ARG A 129 -6.53 -9.17 16.07
N PHE A 130 -6.55 -10.13 15.16
CA PHE A 130 -7.37 -10.05 13.96
C PHE A 130 -8.76 -9.57 14.38
N PRO A 131 -9.34 -8.54 13.75
CA PRO A 131 -10.74 -8.22 13.99
C PRO A 131 -11.54 -9.44 13.50
N ARG A 132 -11.94 -10.30 14.44
CA ARG A 132 -13.14 -11.10 14.24
C ARG A 132 -14.27 -10.08 14.30
N GLU A 133 -14.86 -9.86 13.15
CA GLU A 133 -16.09 -9.10 12.95
C GLU A 133 -15.91 -7.58 13.17
N TYR A 134 -15.95 -6.84 12.05
CA TYR A 134 -16.38 -5.46 12.07
C TYR A 134 -17.87 -5.48 12.40
N ASP A 135 -18.21 -5.22 13.66
CA ASP A 135 -19.56 -4.78 13.98
C ASP A 135 -19.73 -3.37 13.39
N ASP A 136 -20.69 -3.35 12.49
CA ASP A 136 -21.32 -2.26 11.80
C ASP A 136 -21.90 -1.21 12.78
N GLU A 137 -21.74 0.04 12.36
CA GLU A 137 -22.59 1.19 12.70
C GLU A 137 -22.74 1.56 14.19
N ASN A 138 -22.15 2.73 14.50
CA ASN A 138 -22.30 3.54 15.72
C ASN A 138 -21.28 3.21 16.82
N GLY A 139 -20.26 4.06 16.89
CA GLY A 139 -19.26 4.05 17.96
C GLY A 139 -19.85 4.36 19.33
N GLU A 140 -20.47 3.37 19.97
CA GLU A 140 -20.71 3.37 21.40
C GLU A 140 -20.09 2.14 22.07
N THR A 141 -19.33 2.45 23.11
CA THR A 141 -18.68 1.59 24.09
C THR A 141 -19.51 0.39 24.54
N ALA A 142 -18.82 -0.75 24.68
CA ALA A 142 -19.09 -1.66 25.78
C ALA A 142 -17.76 -2.14 26.39
N MET A 143 -17.28 -1.41 27.40
CA MET A 143 -16.60 -2.10 28.51
C MET A 143 -17.65 -2.95 29.20
N ASN A 144 -17.45 -4.25 29.30
CA ASN A 144 -18.09 -5.08 30.31
C ASN A 144 -17.19 -6.27 30.64
N PHE A 145 -16.66 -6.20 31.88
CA PHE A 145 -16.13 -7.22 32.80
C PHE A 145 -15.08 -8.23 32.31
#